data_AF-A0A497LWW0-F1
#
_entry.id   AF-A0A497LWW0-F1
#
_cell.length_a   1.000
_cell.length_b   1.000
_cell.length_c   1.000
_cell.angle_alpha   90.00
_cell.angle_beta   90.00
_cell.angle_gamma   90.00
#
_symmetry.space_group_name_H-M   'P 1'
#
loop_
_entity.id
_entity.type
_entity.pdbx_description
1 polymer ?
#
loop_
_entity_poly.entity_id
_entity_poly.type
_entity_poly.pdbx_seq_one_letter_code
_entity_poly.pdbx_strand_id
1 'polypeptide(L)'
;NSFEYVGKVMIRLYKSEIPIIEKIQVTFITDPEKVKELYEEALKIYEARDARIRGMKDEDVDVFYGCTLCQSFAPTHVCVITPQRYANCGAISWLDGRAASRVDPKGPIFVVEKGECLDPIKGEYEGVNKVVKEKSGGVIERVWLYTAFGYEHTSCGCFEAIAFYIPEVDGLGIIDRDFKGKAVNGLTFSAIADITAGGTQVDGFHGISIEYMRSPKFLQADGGWSRIVWVPKRVKEKVKDFIPPELVDKIPTEEDVSNVEELKEFLKRVGHPVVERWKAMEEAKPPEEEKPAEEAVIGPLPTVTAAVGGFRVIFENARIYADRVIIKRIK
;
A
#
# COMPACT_ATOMS: atom_id res chain seq x y z
N ASN A 1 15.37 25.66 23.29
CA ASN A 1 14.23 24.77 22.95
C ASN A 1 13.63 24.23 24.24
N SER A 2 12.36 24.53 24.54
CA SER A 2 11.68 24.04 25.75
C SER A 2 10.53 23.12 25.35
N PHE A 3 10.42 21.95 25.99
CA PHE A 3 9.29 21.03 25.79
C PHE A 3 7.98 21.54 26.43
N GLU A 4 8.05 22.58 27.27
CA GLU A 4 6.89 23.14 27.95
C GLU A 4 5.79 23.58 26.97
N TYR A 5 6.17 24.21 25.86
CA TYR A 5 5.21 24.65 24.83
C TYR A 5 4.58 23.47 24.10
N VAL A 6 5.33 22.40 23.85
CA VAL A 6 4.80 21.17 23.25
C VAL A 6 3.75 20.57 24.18
N GLY A 7 4.05 20.47 25.49
CA GLY A 7 3.11 19.99 26.50
C GLY A 7 1.85 20.85 26.59
N LYS A 8 2.00 22.18 26.62
CA LYS A 8 0.86 23.13 26.63
C LYS A 8 -0.04 22.97 25.40
N VAL A 9 0.55 22.81 24.21
CA VAL A 9 -0.20 22.58 22.96
C VAL A 9 -0.93 21.24 23.01
N MET A 10 -0.26 20.16 23.42
CA MET A 10 -0.90 18.85 23.57
C MET A 10 -2.09 18.91 24.53
N ILE A 11 -1.92 19.49 25.73
CA ILE A 11 -3.00 19.65 26.71
C ILE A 11 -4.18 20.43 26.11
N ARG A 12 -3.91 21.56 25.45
CA ARG A 12 -4.94 22.38 24.82
C ARG A 12 -5.71 21.61 23.74
N LEU A 13 -5.00 20.91 22.85
CA LEU A 13 -5.62 20.15 21.76
C LEU A 13 -6.45 18.99 22.31
N TYR A 14 -5.92 18.16 23.20
CA TYR A 14 -6.67 17.06 23.80
C TYR A 14 -7.93 17.54 24.53
N LYS A 15 -7.85 18.65 25.27
CA LYS A 15 -9.02 19.21 25.97
C LYS A 15 -10.08 19.79 25.02
N SER A 16 -9.64 20.33 23.88
CA SER A 16 -10.52 20.87 22.83
C SER A 16 -11.24 19.76 22.08
N GLU A 17 -10.50 18.72 21.66
CA GLU A 17 -11.01 17.66 20.81
C GLU A 17 -11.73 16.54 21.59
N ILE A 18 -11.39 16.33 22.86
CA ILE A 18 -11.95 15.24 23.67
C ILE A 18 -12.54 15.81 24.98
N PRO A 19 -13.78 16.33 24.95
CA PRO A 19 -14.38 17.04 26.09
C PRO A 19 -14.54 16.21 27.38
N ILE A 20 -14.53 14.88 27.28
CA ILE A 20 -14.62 13.96 28.44
C ILE A 20 -13.37 13.98 29.33
N ILE A 21 -12.22 14.47 28.81
CA ILE A 21 -10.99 14.49 29.58
C ILE A 21 -11.07 15.57 30.65
N GLU A 22 -11.02 15.20 31.93
CA GLU A 22 -11.08 16.17 33.04
C GLU A 22 -9.73 16.85 33.30
N LYS A 23 -8.67 16.04 33.48
CA LYS A 23 -7.31 16.46 33.83
C LYS A 23 -6.29 15.81 32.90
N ILE A 24 -5.22 16.53 32.58
CA ILE A 24 -4.14 16.05 31.69
C ILE A 24 -2.80 16.34 32.38
N GLN A 25 -1.92 15.34 32.37
CA GLN A 25 -0.50 15.50 32.70
C GLN A 25 0.32 15.08 31.47
N VAL A 26 1.33 15.87 31.13
CA VAL A 26 2.30 15.53 30.07
C VAL A 26 3.69 15.49 30.70
N THR A 27 4.41 14.40 30.49
CA THR A 27 5.77 14.20 30.98
C THR A 27 6.68 13.92 29.79
N PHE A 28 7.67 14.79 29.57
CA PHE A 28 8.71 14.57 28.56
C PHE A 28 9.90 13.90 29.20
N ILE A 29 10.35 12.79 28.61
CA ILE A 29 11.45 11.99 29.14
C ILE A 29 12.53 11.97 28.07
N THR A 30 13.69 12.51 28.42
CA THR A 30 14.86 12.59 27.53
C THR A 30 16.09 11.90 28.11
N ASP A 31 15.99 11.38 29.33
CA ASP A 31 17.01 10.54 29.92
C ASP A 31 17.06 9.19 29.15
N PRO A 32 18.20 8.81 28.54
CA PRO A 32 18.27 7.64 27.68
C PRO A 32 17.90 6.32 28.37
N GLU A 33 18.35 6.12 29.61
CA GLU A 33 18.07 4.89 30.36
C GLU A 33 16.59 4.80 30.72
N LYS A 34 15.99 5.92 31.17
CA LYS A 34 14.56 5.96 31.46
C LYS A 34 13.71 5.79 30.20
N VAL A 35 14.13 6.35 29.07
CA VAL A 35 13.46 6.13 27.77
C VAL A 35 13.50 4.65 27.40
N LYS A 36 14.64 3.97 27.57
CA LYS A 36 14.77 2.54 27.26
C LYS A 36 13.82 1.68 28.09
N GLU A 37 13.76 1.92 29.40
CA GLU A 37 12.84 1.22 30.32
C GLU A 37 11.38 1.40 29.90
N LEU A 38 10.95 2.65 29.69
CA LEU A 38 9.56 2.96 29.35
C LEU A 38 9.20 2.56 27.92
N TYR A 39 10.18 2.48 27.03
CA TYR A 39 9.99 1.97 25.68
C TYR A 39 9.61 0.49 25.71
N GLU A 40 10.27 -0.33 26.53
CA GLU A 40 9.90 -1.73 26.71
C GLU A 40 8.49 -1.89 27.29
N GLU A 41 8.10 -1.03 28.24
CA GLU A 41 6.75 -0.99 28.78
C GLU A 41 5.71 -0.61 27.70
N ALA A 42 5.99 0.44 26.91
CA ALA A 42 5.13 0.88 25.83
C ALA A 42 4.91 -0.23 24.78
N LEU A 43 5.96 -0.95 24.40
CA LEU A 43 5.86 -2.08 23.47
C LEU A 43 4.94 -3.20 24.00
N LYS A 44 4.97 -3.50 25.31
CA LYS A 44 4.05 -4.48 25.92
C LYS A 44 2.61 -4.02 25.84
N ILE A 45 2.36 -2.72 26.04
CA ILE A 45 1.00 -2.14 25.92
C ILE A 45 0.52 -2.20 24.47
N TYR A 46 1.37 -1.86 23.50
CA TYR A 46 1.02 -1.91 22.09
C TYR A 46 0.67 -3.33 21.66
N GLU A 47 1.53 -4.29 21.99
CA GLU A 47 1.30 -5.69 21.68
C GLU A 47 0.01 -6.22 22.33
N ALA A 48 -0.27 -5.87 23.58
CA ALA A 48 -1.51 -6.26 24.24
C ALA A 48 -2.76 -5.65 23.58
N ARG A 49 -2.66 -4.47 22.97
CA ARG A 49 -3.76 -3.85 22.21
C ARG A 49 -3.95 -4.55 20.87
N ASP A 50 -2.88 -4.74 20.12
CA ASP A 50 -2.95 -5.33 18.78
C ASP A 50 -3.37 -6.80 18.83
N ALA A 51 -2.88 -7.56 19.81
CA ALA A 51 -3.26 -8.97 20.01
C ALA A 51 -4.78 -9.16 20.21
N ARG A 52 -5.50 -8.15 20.71
CA ARG A 52 -6.97 -8.21 20.85
C ARG A 52 -7.70 -8.21 19.51
N ILE A 53 -7.09 -7.64 18.48
CA ILE A 53 -7.68 -7.57 17.13
C ILE A 53 -7.37 -8.81 16.31
N ARG A 54 -6.19 -9.41 16.48
CA ARG A 54 -5.70 -10.51 15.61
C ARG A 54 -6.60 -11.75 15.55
N GLY A 55 -7.51 -11.93 16.52
CA GLY A 55 -8.50 -13.01 16.51
C GLY A 55 -9.84 -12.66 15.85
N MET A 56 -10.08 -11.41 15.48
CA MET A 56 -11.32 -10.95 14.88
C MET A 56 -11.30 -11.13 13.36
N LYS A 57 -12.41 -11.57 12.78
CA LYS A 57 -12.56 -11.72 11.33
C LYS A 57 -13.49 -10.66 10.76
N ASP A 58 -13.30 -10.33 9.50
CA ASP A 58 -14.22 -9.42 8.81
C ASP A 58 -15.63 -9.98 8.72
N GLU A 59 -15.74 -11.31 8.62
CA GLU A 59 -17.01 -12.03 8.51
C GLU A 59 -17.82 -11.96 9.82
N ASP A 60 -17.15 -11.77 10.96
CA ASP A 60 -17.77 -11.76 12.28
C ASP A 60 -18.29 -10.37 12.71
N VAL A 61 -18.18 -9.37 11.83
CA VAL A 61 -18.63 -7.99 12.09
C VAL A 61 -19.59 -7.50 11.00
N ASP A 62 -20.57 -6.71 11.41
CA ASP A 62 -21.58 -6.13 10.49
C ASP A 62 -21.12 -4.80 9.86
N VAL A 63 -20.16 -4.14 10.51
CA VAL A 63 -19.68 -2.81 10.11
C VAL A 63 -18.17 -2.75 10.03
N PHE A 64 -17.69 -1.92 9.12
CA PHE A 64 -16.31 -1.44 9.07
C PHE A 64 -16.24 0.02 9.50
N TYR A 65 -15.04 0.58 9.49
CA TYR A 65 -14.81 1.99 9.78
C TYR A 65 -14.10 2.67 8.63
N GLY A 66 -14.49 3.91 8.37
CA GLY A 66 -13.84 4.79 7.42
C GLY A 66 -13.05 5.87 8.15
N CYS A 67 -11.99 6.38 7.53
CA CYS A 67 -11.22 7.51 8.04
C CYS A 67 -10.84 8.48 6.92
N THR A 68 -11.14 9.77 7.10
CA THR A 68 -10.80 10.87 6.18
C THR A 68 -9.82 11.88 6.78
N LEU A 69 -9.18 11.56 7.91
CA LEU A 69 -8.26 12.47 8.61
C LEU A 69 -7.12 12.97 7.70
N CYS A 70 -6.66 12.13 6.78
CA CYS A 70 -5.58 12.41 5.85
C CYS A 70 -5.99 13.19 4.59
N GLN A 71 -7.27 13.56 4.44
CA GLN A 71 -7.73 14.34 3.28
C GLN A 71 -7.18 15.76 3.23
N SER A 72 -6.58 16.24 4.32
CA SER A 72 -5.82 17.50 4.34
C SER A 72 -4.65 17.54 3.36
N PHE A 73 -4.12 16.38 2.96
CA PHE A 73 -3.02 16.28 1.99
C PHE A 73 -3.29 15.28 0.85
N ALA A 74 -4.22 14.33 1.01
CA ALA A 74 -4.67 13.42 -0.03
C ALA A 74 -6.21 13.50 -0.16
N PRO A 75 -6.77 14.51 -0.84
CA PRO A 75 -8.20 14.86 -0.77
C PRO A 75 -9.17 13.76 -1.19
N THR A 76 -8.74 12.86 -2.08
CA THR A 76 -9.55 11.74 -2.58
C THR A 76 -9.36 10.46 -1.78
N HIS A 77 -8.44 10.45 -0.81
CA HIS A 77 -8.16 9.27 0.00
C HIS A 77 -9.27 9.04 1.04
N VAL A 78 -9.66 7.78 1.19
CA VAL A 78 -10.54 7.30 2.25
C VAL A 78 -9.94 5.99 2.77
N CYS A 79 -9.52 5.97 4.03
CA CYS A 79 -9.10 4.73 4.68
C CYS A 79 -10.32 3.89 5.03
N VAL A 80 -10.32 2.61 4.69
CA VAL A 80 -11.31 1.60 5.10
C VAL A 80 -10.61 0.61 6.03
N ILE A 81 -11.16 0.47 7.22
CA ILE A 81 -10.56 -0.21 8.35
C ILE A 81 -11.48 -1.37 8.74
N THR A 82 -10.93 -2.58 8.68
CA THR A 82 -11.62 -3.82 9.02
C THR A 82 -10.87 -4.52 10.17
N PRO A 83 -11.46 -5.55 10.79
CA PRO A 83 -10.73 -6.36 11.77
C PRO A 83 -9.42 -6.95 11.20
N GLN A 84 -9.41 -7.31 9.91
CA GLN A 84 -8.26 -7.92 9.25
C GLN A 84 -7.46 -6.95 8.36
N ARG A 85 -7.77 -5.66 8.41
CA ARG A 85 -7.05 -4.59 7.69
C ARG A 85 -7.02 -3.31 8.51
N TYR A 86 -5.89 -3.07 9.16
CA TYR A 86 -5.61 -1.80 9.83
C TYR A 86 -5.57 -0.65 8.83
N ALA A 87 -5.79 0.57 9.31
CA ALA A 87 -5.48 1.76 8.53
C ALA A 87 -4.01 1.73 8.09
N ASN A 88 -3.70 2.33 6.94
CA ASN A 88 -2.35 2.30 6.37
C ASN A 88 -1.29 2.86 7.35
N CYS A 89 -1.67 3.79 8.25
CA CYS A 89 -0.79 4.38 9.26
C CYS A 89 -0.40 3.44 10.42
N GLY A 90 -1.05 2.29 10.56
CA GLY A 90 -0.84 1.35 11.67
C GLY A 90 -1.43 1.78 13.02
N ALA A 91 -1.86 3.04 13.15
CA ALA A 91 -2.31 3.61 14.42
C ALA A 91 -3.83 3.52 14.67
N ILE A 92 -4.61 3.01 13.72
CA ILE A 92 -6.07 2.89 13.84
C ILE A 92 -6.49 1.47 13.48
N SER A 93 -6.82 0.69 14.51
CA SER A 93 -7.46 -0.62 14.38
C SER A 93 -8.98 -0.49 14.23
N TRP A 94 -9.67 -1.61 13.98
CA TRP A 94 -11.14 -1.64 14.00
C TRP A 94 -11.72 -1.26 15.37
N LEU A 95 -11.10 -1.66 16.48
CA LEU A 95 -11.56 -1.27 17.83
C LEU A 95 -11.34 0.22 18.10
N ASP A 96 -10.25 0.80 17.58
CA ASP A 96 -10.03 2.25 17.66
C ASP A 96 -11.06 2.99 16.81
N GLY A 97 -11.37 2.48 15.61
CA GLY A 97 -12.45 2.99 14.75
C GLY A 97 -13.78 3.05 15.48
N ARG A 98 -14.15 1.95 16.14
CA ARG A 98 -15.35 1.84 16.99
C ARG A 98 -15.36 2.81 18.16
N ALA A 99 -14.23 2.98 18.83
CA ALA A 99 -14.13 3.91 19.95
C ALA A 99 -14.25 5.36 19.45
N ALA A 100 -13.48 5.73 18.43
CA ALA A 100 -13.42 7.07 17.88
C ALA A 100 -14.79 7.53 17.34
N SER A 101 -15.49 6.70 16.55
CA SER A 101 -16.80 7.07 15.99
C SER A 101 -17.90 7.21 17.05
N ARG A 102 -17.71 6.67 18.26
CA ARG A 102 -18.63 6.83 19.40
C ARG A 102 -18.30 8.07 20.22
N VAL A 103 -17.02 8.35 20.41
CA VAL A 103 -16.53 9.53 21.14
C VAL A 103 -16.85 10.81 20.35
N ASP A 104 -16.63 10.79 19.03
CA ASP A 104 -16.95 11.88 18.13
C ASP A 104 -17.69 11.38 16.87
N PRO A 105 -19.03 11.27 16.93
CA PRO A 105 -19.84 10.79 15.80
C PRO A 105 -19.80 11.68 14.56
N LYS A 106 -19.33 12.93 14.67
CA LYS A 106 -19.18 13.87 13.55
C LYS A 106 -17.72 14.03 13.11
N GLY A 107 -16.82 13.26 13.72
CA GLY A 107 -15.40 13.29 13.46
C GLY A 107 -15.01 12.66 12.13
N PRO A 108 -13.70 12.62 11.84
CA PRO A 108 -13.16 12.09 10.58
C PRO A 108 -13.20 10.55 10.52
N ILE A 109 -13.53 9.88 11.63
CA ILE A 109 -13.66 8.42 11.71
C ILE A 109 -15.14 8.07 11.86
N PHE A 110 -15.67 7.28 10.93
CA PHE A 110 -17.10 7.04 10.81
C PHE A 110 -17.40 5.56 10.54
N VAL A 111 -18.63 5.16 10.83
CA VAL A 111 -19.12 3.80 10.57
C VAL A 111 -19.35 3.60 9.07
N VAL A 112 -18.97 2.44 8.56
CA VAL A 112 -19.25 2.00 7.18
C VAL A 112 -20.07 0.71 7.27
N GLU A 113 -21.34 0.80 6.93
CA GLU A 113 -22.17 -0.40 6.74
C GLU A 113 -21.59 -1.23 5.60
N LYS A 114 -21.32 -2.52 5.83
CA LYS A 114 -20.67 -3.38 4.83
C LYS A 114 -21.52 -3.51 3.56
N GLY A 115 -22.83 -3.69 3.71
CA GLY A 115 -23.71 -4.05 2.59
C GLY A 115 -23.39 -5.45 2.06
N GLU A 116 -23.75 -5.72 0.79
CA GLU A 116 -23.46 -7.00 0.14
C GLU A 116 -21.95 -7.20 -0.07
N CYS A 117 -21.45 -8.41 0.21
CA CYS A 117 -20.09 -8.81 -0.16
C CYS A 117 -20.09 -9.27 -1.62
N LEU A 118 -19.43 -8.47 -2.48
CA LEU A 118 -19.38 -8.69 -3.93
C LEU A 118 -18.23 -9.62 -4.34
N ASP A 119 -17.11 -9.56 -3.61
CA ASP A 119 -15.96 -10.45 -3.82
C ASP A 119 -15.23 -10.68 -2.48
N PRO A 120 -15.34 -11.88 -1.88
CA PRO A 120 -14.73 -12.16 -0.58
C PRO A 120 -13.19 -12.27 -0.63
N ILE A 121 -12.62 -12.58 -1.79
CA ILE A 121 -11.17 -12.73 -1.97
C ILE A 121 -10.53 -11.35 -2.12
N LYS A 122 -11.10 -10.49 -2.95
CA LYS A 122 -10.62 -9.11 -3.10
C LYS A 122 -11.07 -8.19 -1.97
N GLY A 123 -12.06 -8.63 -1.18
CA GLY A 123 -12.64 -7.83 -0.11
C GLY A 123 -13.47 -6.67 -0.65
N GLU A 124 -14.30 -6.94 -1.66
CA GLU A 124 -15.20 -5.94 -2.23
C GLU A 124 -16.56 -6.00 -1.56
N TYR A 125 -17.05 -4.82 -1.16
CA TYR A 125 -18.34 -4.67 -0.51
C TYR A 125 -19.08 -3.47 -1.09
N GLU A 126 -20.38 -3.64 -1.34
CA GLU A 126 -21.23 -2.60 -1.93
C GLU A 126 -21.25 -1.33 -1.06
N GLY A 127 -21.41 -1.48 0.25
CA GLY A 127 -21.47 -0.36 1.18
C GLY A 127 -20.13 0.37 1.29
N VAL A 128 -19.01 -0.35 1.20
CA VAL A 128 -17.67 0.25 1.13
C VAL A 128 -17.51 1.09 -0.13
N ASN A 129 -17.85 0.55 -1.31
CA ASN A 129 -17.76 1.28 -2.57
C ASN A 129 -18.61 2.56 -2.53
N LYS A 130 -19.84 2.49 -2.02
CA LYS A 130 -20.73 3.65 -1.87
C LYS A 130 -20.10 4.75 -1.01
N VAL A 131 -19.60 4.38 0.16
CA VAL A 131 -19.03 5.36 1.10
C VAL A 131 -17.72 5.94 0.58
N VAL A 132 -16.84 5.12 0.00
CA VAL A 132 -15.60 5.62 -0.61
C VAL A 132 -15.92 6.61 -1.74
N LYS A 133 -16.85 6.27 -2.64
CA LYS A 133 -17.29 7.17 -3.72
C LYS A 133 -17.82 8.50 -3.21
N GLU A 134 -18.66 8.48 -2.17
CA GLU A 134 -19.15 9.70 -1.54
C GLU A 134 -18.01 10.54 -0.95
N LYS A 135 -17.16 9.91 -0.11
CA LYS A 135 -16.14 10.61 0.68
C LYS A 135 -14.91 11.02 -0.13
N SER A 136 -14.66 10.40 -1.28
CA SER A 136 -13.60 10.79 -2.22
C SER A 136 -14.05 11.85 -3.23
N GLY A 137 -15.27 12.41 -3.10
CA GLY A 137 -15.82 13.35 -4.08
C GLY A 137 -16.11 12.72 -5.45
N GLY A 138 -16.37 11.41 -5.49
CA GLY A 138 -16.67 10.67 -6.72
C GLY A 138 -15.47 10.17 -7.51
N VAL A 139 -14.24 10.51 -7.11
CA VAL A 139 -13.02 10.11 -7.83
C VAL A 139 -12.74 8.61 -7.73
N ILE A 140 -12.92 8.01 -6.54
CA ILE A 140 -12.70 6.59 -6.31
C ILE A 140 -14.06 5.90 -6.25
N GLU A 141 -14.41 5.13 -7.28
CA GLU A 141 -15.73 4.51 -7.37
C GLU A 141 -15.80 3.12 -6.74
N ARG A 142 -14.65 2.44 -6.67
CA ARG A 142 -14.55 1.03 -6.27
C ARG A 142 -13.26 0.79 -5.50
N VAL A 143 -13.33 -0.05 -4.47
CA VAL A 143 -12.16 -0.48 -3.70
C VAL A 143 -12.20 -1.98 -3.43
N TRP A 144 -11.06 -2.61 -3.67
CA TRP A 144 -10.70 -3.97 -3.30
C TRP A 144 -9.72 -3.90 -2.13
N LEU A 145 -10.15 -4.42 -0.98
CA LEU A 145 -9.41 -4.33 0.27
C LEU A 145 -8.21 -5.27 0.36
N TYR A 146 -8.08 -6.29 -0.47
CA TYR A 146 -7.04 -7.34 -0.28
C TYR A 146 -6.17 -7.59 -1.51
N THR A 147 -5.93 -6.54 -2.29
CA THR A 147 -5.12 -6.55 -3.51
C THR A 147 -4.24 -5.29 -3.59
N ALA A 148 -3.16 -5.38 -4.34
CA ALA A 148 -2.32 -4.27 -4.79
C ALA A 148 -2.62 -3.86 -6.24
N PHE A 149 -3.59 -4.49 -6.93
CA PHE A 149 -3.88 -4.26 -8.35
C PHE A 149 -5.38 -4.06 -8.64
N GLY A 150 -5.66 -3.24 -9.65
CA GLY A 150 -6.94 -3.04 -10.32
C GLY A 150 -7.80 -1.96 -9.67
N TYR A 151 -8.24 -2.23 -8.44
CA TYR A 151 -9.01 -1.27 -7.63
C TYR A 151 -8.49 -1.27 -6.19
N GLU A 152 -7.18 -1.34 -6.02
CA GLU A 152 -6.56 -1.36 -4.70
C GLU A 152 -6.96 -0.14 -3.88
N HIS A 153 -6.88 -0.32 -2.57
CA HIS A 153 -7.20 0.75 -1.65
C HIS A 153 -6.14 1.86 -1.75
N THR A 154 -6.59 3.11 -1.93
CA THR A 154 -5.69 4.27 -2.11
C THR A 154 -4.78 4.49 -0.91
N SER A 155 -3.69 5.23 -1.09
CA SER A 155 -2.77 5.57 -0.01
C SER A 155 -2.66 7.07 0.17
N CYS A 156 -2.69 7.52 1.43
CA CYS A 156 -2.44 8.93 1.74
C CYS A 156 -0.94 9.25 1.71
N GLY A 157 -0.21 8.94 2.78
CA GLY A 157 1.21 9.32 2.91
C GLY A 157 1.80 9.09 4.31
N CYS A 158 0.99 8.68 5.28
CA CYS A 158 1.44 8.29 6.63
C CYS A 158 1.60 6.77 6.81
N PHE A 159 1.60 5.99 5.72
CA PHE A 159 1.80 4.55 5.79
C PHE A 159 3.15 4.17 6.42
N GLU A 160 3.18 3.05 7.16
CA GLU A 160 4.41 2.54 7.79
C GLU A 160 5.34 1.88 6.77
N ALA A 161 4.76 1.20 5.79
CA ALA A 161 5.47 0.53 4.72
C ALA A 161 4.71 0.59 3.39
N ILE A 162 5.36 0.16 2.32
CA ILE A 162 4.80 0.06 0.97
C ILE A 162 5.08 -1.33 0.44
N ALA A 163 4.05 -2.00 -0.10
CA ALA A 163 4.21 -3.09 -1.03
C ALA A 163 4.35 -2.52 -2.45
N PHE A 164 5.45 -2.81 -3.13
CA PHE A 164 5.75 -2.31 -4.46
C PHE A 164 6.04 -3.46 -5.43
N TYR A 165 5.50 -3.39 -6.64
CA TYR A 165 5.63 -4.42 -7.64
C TYR A 165 6.99 -4.37 -8.35
N ILE A 166 7.57 -5.55 -8.57
CA ILE A 166 8.84 -5.78 -9.27
C ILE A 166 8.53 -6.67 -10.48
N PRO A 167 8.34 -6.08 -11.67
CA PRO A 167 7.91 -6.79 -12.87
C PRO A 167 8.83 -7.96 -13.29
N GLU A 168 10.15 -7.81 -13.15
CA GLU A 168 11.16 -8.74 -13.64
C GLU A 168 11.14 -10.10 -12.92
N VAL A 169 10.56 -10.12 -11.73
CA VAL A 169 10.36 -11.30 -10.89
C VAL A 169 8.89 -11.55 -10.60
N ASP A 170 7.98 -10.83 -11.26
CA ASP A 170 6.53 -10.91 -11.05
C ASP A 170 6.23 -10.97 -9.55
N GLY A 171 6.68 -10.00 -8.74
CA GLY A 171 6.63 -10.13 -7.27
C GLY A 171 6.45 -8.79 -6.57
N LEU A 172 6.12 -8.83 -5.28
CA LEU A 172 6.00 -7.61 -4.46
C LEU A 172 7.20 -7.50 -3.50
N GLY A 173 7.94 -6.41 -3.56
CA GLY A 173 8.85 -6.03 -2.49
C GLY A 173 8.11 -5.25 -1.40
N ILE A 174 8.60 -5.29 -0.17
CA ILE A 174 8.16 -4.41 0.93
C ILE A 174 9.27 -3.42 1.25
N ILE A 175 8.96 -2.17 1.52
CA ILE A 175 9.92 -1.20 2.08
C ILE A 175 9.24 -0.36 3.17
N ASP A 176 9.89 -0.21 4.33
CA ASP A 176 9.34 0.59 5.43
C ASP A 176 9.96 1.98 5.54
N ARG A 177 9.22 2.89 6.17
CA ARG A 177 9.57 4.31 6.32
C ARG A 177 10.93 4.57 6.94
N ASP A 178 11.39 3.69 7.83
CA ASP A 178 12.66 3.89 8.52
C ASP A 178 13.85 3.31 7.76
N PHE A 179 13.62 2.53 6.69
CA PHE A 179 14.69 1.98 5.88
C PHE A 179 15.49 3.10 5.20
N LYS A 180 16.81 3.15 5.45
CA LYS A 180 17.70 4.22 4.97
C LYS A 180 18.43 3.90 3.67
N GLY A 181 18.28 2.67 3.17
CA GLY A 181 18.91 2.20 1.94
C GLY A 181 18.04 2.36 0.70
N LYS A 182 18.45 1.67 -0.36
CA LYS A 182 17.65 1.44 -1.56
C LYS A 182 17.08 0.02 -1.52
N ALA A 183 15.86 -0.14 -2.00
CA ALA A 183 15.32 -1.45 -2.30
C ALA A 183 16.05 -2.07 -3.51
N VAL A 184 15.79 -3.34 -3.77
CA VAL A 184 16.33 -4.12 -4.90
C VAL A 184 16.09 -3.48 -6.28
N ASN A 185 15.05 -2.66 -6.44
CA ASN A 185 14.77 -1.90 -7.67
C ASN A 185 15.56 -0.57 -7.76
N GLY A 186 16.47 -0.31 -6.82
CA GLY A 186 17.31 0.88 -6.77
C GLY A 186 16.63 2.14 -6.20
N LEU A 187 15.35 2.06 -5.79
CA LEU A 187 14.60 3.20 -5.26
C LEU A 187 14.66 3.28 -3.74
N THR A 188 14.63 4.49 -3.19
CA THR A 188 14.49 4.73 -1.75
C THR A 188 13.02 4.69 -1.34
N PHE A 189 12.74 4.59 -0.03
CA PHE A 189 11.37 4.70 0.49
C PHE A 189 10.66 5.96 0.00
N SER A 190 11.33 7.12 0.05
CA SER A 190 10.73 8.39 -0.39
C SER A 190 10.32 8.37 -1.87
N ALA A 191 11.18 7.82 -2.75
CA ALA A 191 10.86 7.75 -4.18
C ALA A 191 9.66 6.83 -4.47
N ILE A 192 9.54 5.71 -3.75
CA ILE A 192 8.39 4.81 -3.87
C ILE A 192 7.14 5.45 -3.24
N ALA A 193 7.30 6.17 -2.12
CA ALA A 193 6.23 6.89 -1.45
C ALA A 193 5.62 7.99 -2.33
N ASP A 194 6.43 8.72 -3.10
CA ASP A 194 5.97 9.74 -4.04
C ASP A 194 5.06 9.18 -5.15
N ILE A 195 5.27 7.91 -5.54
CA ILE A 195 4.41 7.19 -6.51
C ILE A 195 3.13 6.68 -5.84
N THR A 196 3.25 6.21 -4.59
CA THR A 196 2.18 5.49 -3.88
C THR A 196 1.15 6.43 -3.24
N ALA A 197 1.62 7.59 -2.77
CA ALA A 197 0.83 8.57 -2.02
C ALA A 197 -0.15 9.36 -2.91
N GLY A 198 -0.98 10.21 -2.28
CA GLY A 198 -1.80 11.19 -2.99
C GLY A 198 -3.27 10.80 -3.17
N GLY A 199 -3.70 9.66 -2.66
CA GLY A 199 -5.11 9.26 -2.68
C GLY A 199 -5.60 8.78 -4.05
N THR A 200 -4.69 8.30 -4.90
CA THR A 200 -4.99 7.68 -6.19
C THR A 200 -4.86 6.16 -6.12
N GLN A 201 -5.43 5.48 -7.12
CA GLN A 201 -5.21 4.07 -7.38
C GLN A 201 -4.02 3.94 -8.33
N VAL A 202 -2.99 3.23 -7.88
CA VAL A 202 -1.73 2.97 -8.58
C VAL A 202 -1.40 1.49 -8.48
N ASP A 203 -1.65 0.77 -9.56
CA ASP A 203 -1.38 -0.67 -9.66
C ASP A 203 0.04 -1.02 -9.23
N GLY A 204 0.14 -1.99 -8.32
CA GLY A 204 1.40 -2.50 -7.81
C GLY A 204 2.07 -1.62 -6.76
N PHE A 205 1.47 -0.49 -6.34
CA PHE A 205 2.03 0.39 -5.32
C PHE A 205 1.01 0.61 -4.21
N HIS A 206 1.25 0.00 -3.05
CA HIS A 206 0.24 -0.06 -2.01
C HIS A 206 0.82 0.25 -0.63
N GLY A 207 0.39 1.36 -0.03
CA GLY A 207 0.75 1.73 1.34
C GLY A 207 0.06 0.82 2.35
N ILE A 208 0.83 0.28 3.28
CA ILE A 208 0.39 -0.72 4.25
C ILE A 208 0.93 -0.41 5.65
N SER A 209 0.26 -0.95 6.66
CA SER A 209 0.76 -0.98 8.04
C SER A 209 1.48 -2.30 8.33
N ILE A 210 2.32 -2.30 9.37
CA ILE A 210 3.01 -3.51 9.82
C ILE A 210 1.99 -4.53 10.35
N GLU A 211 0.95 -4.10 11.07
CA GLU A 211 -0.11 -5.00 11.54
C GLU A 211 -0.89 -5.65 10.40
N TYR A 212 -1.09 -4.97 9.26
CA TYR A 212 -1.77 -5.59 8.12
C TYR A 212 -0.97 -6.77 7.55
N MET A 213 0.37 -6.75 7.62
CA MET A 213 1.21 -7.89 7.20
C MET A 213 1.00 -9.14 8.07
N ARG A 214 0.50 -8.98 9.30
CA ARG A 214 0.17 -10.07 10.23
C ARG A 214 -1.21 -10.68 9.96
N SER A 215 -1.99 -10.07 9.07
CA SER A 215 -3.34 -10.52 8.74
C SER A 215 -3.34 -11.76 7.85
N PRO A 216 -4.23 -12.74 8.08
CA PRO A 216 -4.51 -13.82 7.13
C PRO A 216 -5.00 -13.32 5.77
N LYS A 217 -5.55 -12.09 5.69
CA LYS A 217 -6.01 -11.47 4.45
C LYS A 217 -4.97 -10.56 3.79
N PHE A 218 -3.74 -10.54 4.30
CA PHE A 218 -2.67 -9.72 3.75
C PHE A 218 -2.47 -10.00 2.26
N LEU A 219 -2.89 -9.05 1.42
CA LEU A 219 -2.82 -9.12 -0.05
C LEU A 219 -3.27 -10.47 -0.63
N GLN A 220 -4.31 -11.07 -0.02
CA GLN A 220 -4.69 -12.46 -0.31
C GLN A 220 -5.11 -12.65 -1.78
N ALA A 221 -5.67 -11.63 -2.43
CA ALA A 221 -6.05 -11.69 -3.84
C ALA A 221 -4.83 -11.81 -4.77
N ASP A 222 -3.65 -11.41 -4.29
CA ASP A 222 -2.39 -11.47 -5.01
C ASP A 222 -1.55 -12.71 -4.64
N GLY A 223 -2.04 -13.54 -3.72
CA GLY A 223 -1.32 -14.69 -3.16
C GLY A 223 -0.61 -14.42 -1.82
N GLY A 224 -0.84 -13.25 -1.22
CA GLY A 224 -0.32 -12.87 0.09
C GLY A 224 1.19 -13.04 0.23
N TRP A 225 1.64 -13.69 1.31
CA TRP A 225 3.07 -13.90 1.57
C TRP A 225 3.80 -14.65 0.46
N SER A 226 3.12 -15.54 -0.29
CA SER A 226 3.71 -16.25 -1.44
C SER A 226 4.09 -15.33 -2.60
N ARG A 227 3.58 -14.09 -2.59
CA ARG A 227 3.85 -13.07 -3.60
C ARG A 227 4.90 -12.06 -3.17
N ILE A 228 5.28 -11.98 -1.89
CA ILE A 228 6.34 -11.08 -1.47
C ILE A 228 7.69 -11.71 -1.70
N VAL A 229 8.61 -10.96 -2.31
CA VAL A 229 9.90 -11.47 -2.78
C VAL A 229 11.08 -10.80 -2.11
N TRP A 230 10.86 -9.72 -1.35
CA TRP A 230 11.92 -9.02 -0.65
C TRP A 230 11.34 -8.17 0.49
N VAL A 231 11.97 -8.21 1.67
CA VAL A 231 11.52 -7.45 2.85
C VAL A 231 12.74 -7.01 3.68
N PRO A 232 12.82 -5.75 4.15
CA PRO A 232 13.86 -5.33 5.07
C PRO A 232 13.93 -6.21 6.31
N LYS A 233 15.13 -6.60 6.74
CA LYS A 233 15.34 -7.50 7.89
C LYS A 233 14.59 -7.05 9.14
N ARG A 234 14.62 -5.75 9.43
CA ARG A 234 13.90 -5.17 10.58
C ARG A 234 12.39 -5.42 10.51
N VAL A 235 11.79 -5.32 9.33
CA VAL A 235 10.35 -5.60 9.14
C VAL A 235 10.10 -7.09 9.23
N LYS A 236 10.93 -7.89 8.54
CA LYS A 236 10.83 -9.35 8.52
C LYS A 236 10.86 -9.93 9.93
N GLU A 237 11.76 -9.47 10.80
CA GLU A 237 11.84 -9.92 12.19
C GLU A 237 10.60 -9.52 13.02
N LYS A 238 9.99 -8.36 12.75
CA LYS A 238 8.76 -7.93 13.46
C LYS A 238 7.55 -8.80 13.13
N VAL A 239 7.48 -9.36 11.92
CA VAL A 239 6.31 -10.11 11.44
C VAL A 239 6.60 -11.58 11.18
N LYS A 240 7.79 -12.05 11.54
CA LYS A 240 8.32 -13.39 11.26
C LYS A 240 7.36 -14.51 11.63
N ASP A 241 6.76 -14.41 12.82
CA ASP A 241 5.83 -15.43 13.35
C ASP A 241 4.50 -15.51 12.57
N PHE A 242 4.23 -14.54 11.69
CA PHE A 242 3.04 -14.48 10.84
C PHE A 242 3.33 -14.77 9.37
N ILE A 243 4.61 -14.89 8.99
CA ILE A 243 5.00 -15.39 7.69
C ILE A 243 4.83 -16.92 7.72
N PRO A 244 4.21 -17.54 6.70
CA PRO A 244 4.15 -19.00 6.61
C PRO A 244 5.55 -19.62 6.78
N PRO A 245 5.74 -20.60 7.69
CA PRO A 245 7.07 -21.10 8.05
C PRO A 245 7.92 -21.54 6.85
N GLU A 246 7.28 -22.10 5.82
CA GLU A 246 7.91 -22.55 4.58
C GLU A 246 8.40 -21.42 3.66
N LEU A 247 7.99 -20.18 3.91
CA LEU A 247 8.38 -18.98 3.15
C LEU A 247 9.42 -18.12 3.85
N VAL A 248 9.57 -18.24 5.18
CA VAL A 248 10.46 -17.39 5.98
C VAL A 248 11.87 -17.34 5.39
N ASP A 249 12.46 -18.49 5.06
CA ASP A 249 13.83 -18.56 4.52
C ASP A 249 13.90 -18.33 3.00
N LYS A 250 12.76 -18.21 2.33
CA LYS A 250 12.68 -17.99 0.88
C LYS A 250 12.57 -16.52 0.48
N ILE A 251 12.28 -15.63 1.44
CA ILE A 251 12.13 -14.20 1.22
C ILE A 251 13.44 -13.50 1.64
N PRO A 252 14.30 -13.05 0.72
CA PRO A 252 15.54 -12.37 1.06
C PRO A 252 15.32 -10.97 1.66
N THR A 253 16.37 -10.46 2.28
CA THR A 253 16.47 -9.12 2.86
C THR A 253 17.55 -8.30 2.15
N GLU A 254 17.79 -7.07 2.62
CA GLU A 254 18.90 -6.22 2.17
C GLU A 254 20.30 -6.81 2.46
N GLU A 255 20.41 -7.80 3.35
CA GLU A 255 21.67 -8.49 3.65
C GLU A 255 21.97 -9.63 2.65
N ASP A 256 20.94 -10.12 1.95
CA ASP A 256 21.04 -11.29 1.06
C ASP A 256 21.21 -10.91 -0.41
N VAL A 257 20.52 -9.85 -0.85
CA VAL A 257 20.49 -9.37 -2.24
C VAL A 257 20.37 -7.85 -2.30
N SER A 258 21.01 -7.25 -3.31
CA SER A 258 21.11 -5.79 -3.46
C SER A 258 20.44 -5.23 -4.71
N ASN A 259 20.13 -6.08 -5.69
CA ASN A 259 19.54 -5.72 -6.98
C ASN A 259 18.58 -6.80 -7.50
N VAL A 260 17.86 -6.48 -8.59
CA VAL A 260 16.83 -7.35 -9.17
C VAL A 260 17.43 -8.64 -9.77
N GLU A 261 18.63 -8.56 -10.34
CA GLU A 261 19.33 -9.72 -10.90
C GLU A 261 19.66 -10.75 -9.80
N GLU A 262 20.31 -10.31 -8.73
CA GLU A 262 20.61 -11.13 -7.54
C GLU A 262 19.34 -11.68 -6.90
N LEU A 263 18.29 -10.85 -6.81
CA LEU A 263 16.99 -11.29 -6.31
C LEU A 263 16.43 -12.45 -7.16
N LYS A 264 16.44 -12.31 -8.49
CA LYS A 264 15.92 -13.34 -9.40
C LYS A 264 16.67 -14.66 -9.25
N GLU A 265 18.00 -14.62 -9.12
CA GLU A 265 18.83 -15.80 -8.89
C GLU A 265 18.56 -16.44 -7.52
N PHE A 266 18.45 -15.62 -6.46
CA PHE A 266 18.11 -16.09 -5.12
C PHE A 266 16.78 -16.84 -5.11
N LEU A 267 15.72 -16.24 -5.68
CA LEU A 267 14.37 -16.82 -5.71
C LEU A 267 14.33 -18.17 -6.43
N LYS A 268 15.09 -18.33 -7.52
CA LYS A 268 15.24 -19.61 -8.23
C LYS A 268 15.92 -20.66 -7.34
N ARG A 269 17.05 -20.29 -6.73
CA ARG A 269 17.86 -21.18 -5.89
C ARG A 269 17.07 -21.75 -4.71
N VAL A 270 16.25 -20.92 -4.07
CA VAL A 270 15.46 -21.32 -2.89
C VAL A 270 14.08 -21.90 -3.24
N GLY A 271 13.73 -21.97 -4.53
CA GLY A 271 12.42 -22.44 -4.98
C GLY A 271 11.27 -21.61 -4.40
N HIS A 272 11.35 -20.29 -4.53
CA HIS A 272 10.28 -19.39 -4.10
C HIS A 272 9.01 -19.63 -4.93
N PRO A 273 7.79 -19.65 -4.36
CA PRO A 273 6.55 -19.93 -5.10
C PRO A 273 6.31 -19.04 -6.32
N VAL A 274 6.81 -17.81 -6.28
CA VAL A 274 6.74 -16.86 -7.41
C VAL A 274 7.37 -17.41 -8.70
N VAL A 275 8.35 -18.31 -8.60
CA VAL A 275 9.03 -18.90 -9.76
C VAL A 275 8.08 -19.71 -10.62
N GLU A 276 7.06 -20.35 -10.04
CA GLU A 276 6.04 -21.08 -10.79
C GLU A 276 5.19 -20.15 -11.67
N ARG A 277 5.04 -18.90 -11.28
CA ARG A 277 4.30 -17.90 -12.05
C ARG A 277 5.05 -17.46 -13.31
N TRP A 278 6.38 -17.49 -13.26
CA TRP A 278 7.20 -17.20 -14.43
C TRP A 278 7.01 -18.25 -15.51
N LYS A 279 6.92 -19.53 -15.12
CA LYS A 279 6.63 -20.64 -16.05
C LYS A 279 5.29 -20.45 -16.73
N ALA A 280 4.25 -20.14 -15.95
CA ALA A 280 2.91 -19.87 -16.50
C ALA A 280 2.91 -18.66 -17.46
N MET A 281 3.69 -17.62 -17.18
CA MET A 281 3.85 -16.47 -18.09
C MET A 281 4.61 -16.82 -19.37
N GLU A 282 5.62 -17.69 -19.29
CA GLU A 282 6.36 -18.18 -20.45
C GLU A 282 5.51 -19.10 -21.33
N GLU A 283 4.68 -19.96 -20.72
CA GLU A 283 3.74 -20.84 -21.43
C GLU A 283 2.55 -20.08 -22.05
N ALA A 284 2.15 -18.94 -21.48
CA ALA A 284 1.07 -18.11 -21.97
C ALA A 284 1.49 -17.12 -23.08
N LYS A 285 2.79 -16.96 -23.35
CA LYS A 285 3.24 -16.18 -24.50
C LYS A 285 2.88 -16.95 -25.78
N PRO A 286 2.18 -16.31 -26.75
CA PRO A 286 2.02 -16.90 -28.08
C PRO A 286 3.41 -17.27 -28.63
N PRO A 287 3.56 -18.37 -29.39
CA PRO A 287 4.79 -18.60 -30.11
C PRO A 287 5.13 -17.33 -30.90
N GLU A 288 6.36 -16.84 -30.77
CA GLU A 288 6.84 -15.76 -31.62
C GLU A 288 6.61 -16.19 -33.07
N GLU A 289 5.62 -15.59 -33.73
CA GLU A 289 5.57 -15.62 -35.19
C GLU A 289 6.87 -14.98 -35.66
N GLU A 290 7.79 -15.79 -36.16
CA GLU A 290 8.84 -15.33 -37.06
C GLU A 290 8.13 -14.52 -38.14
N LYS A 291 8.20 -13.19 -38.03
CA LYS A 291 7.78 -12.32 -39.12
C LYS A 291 8.63 -12.74 -40.32
N PRO A 292 8.02 -13.21 -41.42
CA PRO A 292 8.78 -13.41 -42.64
C PRO A 292 9.41 -12.08 -43.00
N ALA A 293 10.67 -12.09 -43.41
CA ALA A 293 11.29 -10.93 -44.01
C ALA A 293 10.38 -10.48 -45.18
N GLU A 294 9.73 -9.32 -45.04
CA GLU A 294 8.97 -8.73 -46.13
C GLU A 294 9.95 -8.41 -47.26
N GLU A 295 9.91 -9.21 -48.32
CA GLU A 295 10.40 -8.80 -49.63
C GLU A 295 9.61 -7.55 -50.04
N ALA A 296 10.34 -6.45 -50.24
CA ALA A 296 9.78 -5.18 -50.68
C ALA A 296 9.14 -5.32 -52.07
N VAL A 297 7.81 -5.44 -52.12
CA VAL A 297 7.03 -5.29 -53.35
C VAL A 297 6.63 -3.83 -53.50
N ILE A 298 7.27 -3.15 -54.46
CA ILE A 298 6.94 -1.77 -54.86
C ILE A 298 5.71 -1.82 -55.79
N GLY A 299 4.57 -1.31 -55.34
CA GLY A 299 3.36 -1.12 -56.14
C GLY A 299 2.41 -0.09 -55.49
N PRO A 300 1.70 0.74 -56.27
CA PRO A 300 1.07 1.96 -55.76
C PRO A 300 -0.21 1.69 -54.95
N LEU A 301 -0.35 2.38 -53.81
CA LEU A 301 -1.54 2.36 -52.96
C LEU A 301 -2.75 3.01 -53.66
N PRO A 302 -3.98 2.48 -53.49
CA PRO A 302 -5.18 3.26 -53.64
C PRO A 302 -5.47 4.06 -52.36
N THR A 303 -5.68 5.35 -52.55
CA THR A 303 -6.13 6.35 -51.60
C THR A 303 -7.56 6.07 -51.13
N VAL A 304 -7.78 5.99 -49.82
CA VAL A 304 -9.06 6.36 -49.19
C VAL A 304 -8.77 7.30 -48.02
N THR A 305 -9.19 8.55 -48.19
CA THR A 305 -9.12 9.64 -47.22
C THR A 305 -10.48 9.88 -46.57
N ALA A 306 -10.47 10.07 -45.24
CA ALA A 306 -11.27 11.01 -44.42
C ALA A 306 -11.45 10.42 -43.01
N ALA A 307 -11.21 11.07 -41.86
CA ALA A 307 -11.19 12.49 -41.56
C ALA A 307 -10.45 12.79 -40.21
N VAL A 308 -9.67 13.88 -40.23
CA VAL A 308 -9.57 14.93 -39.19
C VAL A 308 -8.85 14.61 -37.85
N GLY A 309 -7.56 14.94 -37.83
CA GLY A 309 -7.08 16.05 -36.99
C GLY A 309 -6.72 15.77 -35.52
N GLY A 310 -5.78 14.88 -35.26
CA GLY A 310 -5.02 14.82 -34.00
C GLY A 310 -3.63 14.26 -34.27
N PHE A 311 -2.57 14.87 -33.72
CA PHE A 311 -1.22 14.32 -33.88
C PHE A 311 -1.15 12.99 -33.14
N ARG A 312 -0.69 11.93 -33.82
CA ARG A 312 -0.36 10.65 -33.19
C ARG A 312 1.15 10.56 -33.08
N VAL A 313 1.67 10.61 -31.86
CA VAL A 313 3.10 10.38 -31.58
C VAL A 313 3.19 9.04 -30.87
N ILE A 314 3.95 8.10 -31.44
CA ILE A 314 4.19 6.78 -30.86
C ILE A 314 5.68 6.65 -30.63
N PHE A 315 6.06 6.34 -29.39
CA PHE A 315 7.44 6.06 -29.02
C PHE A 315 7.53 4.60 -28.59
N GLU A 316 8.36 3.82 -29.27
CA GLU A 316 8.70 2.45 -28.89
C GLU A 316 10.18 2.42 -28.48
N ASN A 317 10.47 1.93 -27.27
CA ASN A 317 11.82 1.84 -26.69
C ASN A 317 12.65 3.16 -26.70
N ALA A 318 12.02 4.32 -26.50
CA ALA A 318 12.73 5.60 -26.45
C ALA A 318 13.04 6.06 -25.00
N ARG A 319 14.28 6.51 -24.75
CA ARG A 319 14.64 7.32 -23.57
C ARG A 319 14.77 8.78 -24.00
N ILE A 320 13.82 9.62 -23.59
CA ILE A 320 13.78 11.04 -23.98
C ILE A 320 14.16 11.91 -22.77
N TYR A 321 15.17 12.77 -22.93
CA TYR A 321 15.51 13.83 -21.98
C TYR A 321 15.30 15.17 -22.67
N ALA A 322 14.38 15.99 -22.15
CA ALA A 322 14.10 17.32 -22.69
C ALA A 322 13.67 18.28 -21.57
N ASP A 323 14.28 19.48 -21.53
CA ASP A 323 13.92 20.51 -20.56
C ASP A 323 12.58 21.20 -20.90
N ARG A 324 12.16 21.18 -22.18
CA ARG A 324 10.84 21.66 -22.62
C ARG A 324 10.44 21.08 -23.98
N VAL A 325 9.22 20.54 -24.08
CA VAL A 325 8.62 20.07 -25.34
C VAL A 325 7.36 20.90 -25.64
N ILE A 326 7.25 21.46 -26.85
CA ILE A 326 6.08 22.24 -27.29
C ILE A 326 5.57 21.67 -28.60
N ILE A 327 4.38 21.05 -28.57
CA ILE A 327 3.69 20.54 -29.75
C ILE A 327 2.64 21.58 -30.18
N LYS A 328 2.84 22.23 -31.33
CA LYS A 328 1.88 23.19 -31.90
C LYS A 328 1.28 22.63 -33.18
N ARG A 329 -0.04 22.75 -33.32
CA ARG A 329 -0.74 22.55 -34.59
C ARG A 329 -0.41 23.71 -35.51
N ILE A 330 0.29 23.45 -36.62
CA ILE A 330 0.39 24.43 -37.69
C ILE A 330 -1.01 24.49 -38.35
N LYS A 331 -1.59 25.69 -38.39
CA LYS A 331 -2.92 25.95 -38.97
C LYS A 331 -2.93 25.69 -40.47
#